data_AF-A0A1B8F959-F1
#
_entry.id   AF-A0A1B8F959-F1
#
_cell.length_a   1.000
_cell.length_b   1.000
_cell.length_c   1.000
_cell.angle_alpha   90.00
_cell.angle_beta   90.00
_cell.angle_gamma   90.00
#
_symmetry.space_group_name_H-M   'P 1'
#
loop_
_entity.id
_entity.type
_entity.pdbx_description
1 polymer ?
#
loop_
_entity_poly.entity_id
_entity_poly.type
_entity_poly.pdbx_seq_one_letter_code
_entity_poly.pdbx_strand_id
1 'polypeptide(L)'
;MRPSLYSISVGLYLFHTVLGGSVTFEGPESTRGAVATCTSDNNDDETIADYMEMENLGFIRAGNNFITLDPYFTCDPGSISAIKNVCESPDIGGVVTCVKGEM
;
A
#
# COMPACT_ATOMS: atom_id res chain seq x y z
N MET A 1 -55.00 -14.91 -20.19
CA MET A 1 -54.13 -13.84 -19.66
C MET A 1 -52.79 -14.47 -19.27
N ARG A 2 -51.72 -13.72 -19.52
CA ARG A 2 -50.30 -14.12 -19.59
C ARG A 2 -49.76 -14.82 -18.33
N PRO A 3 -48.91 -15.86 -18.45
CA PRO A 3 -47.90 -16.15 -17.43
C PRO A 3 -46.72 -15.18 -17.60
N SER A 4 -46.35 -14.45 -16.53
CA SER A 4 -45.10 -13.68 -16.45
C SER A 4 -44.15 -14.51 -15.58
N LEU A 5 -43.14 -15.23 -16.09
CA LEU A 5 -41.82 -14.83 -16.60
C LEU A 5 -40.96 -14.04 -15.59
N TYR A 6 -39.71 -14.54 -15.41
CA TYR A 6 -38.53 -14.02 -14.69
C TYR A 6 -38.51 -14.28 -13.17
N SER A 7 -37.86 -15.33 -12.63
CA SER A 7 -36.43 -15.68 -12.70
C SER A 7 -35.53 -14.46 -12.86
N ILE A 8 -35.10 -13.90 -11.73
CA ILE A 8 -33.86 -13.15 -11.65
C ILE A 8 -33.15 -13.70 -10.41
N SER A 9 -32.27 -14.67 -10.66
CA SER A 9 -31.12 -14.92 -9.81
C SER A 9 -30.38 -13.59 -9.69
N VAL A 10 -30.66 -12.82 -8.64
CA VAL A 10 -29.82 -11.68 -8.28
C VAL A 10 -28.56 -12.32 -7.73
N GLY A 11 -27.69 -12.73 -8.65
CA GLY A 11 -26.29 -12.94 -8.39
C GLY A 11 -25.82 -11.65 -7.75
N LEU A 12 -25.59 -11.73 -6.44
CA LEU A 12 -24.89 -10.73 -5.67
C LEU A 12 -23.46 -10.73 -6.25
N TYR A 13 -23.30 -10.11 -7.41
CA TYR A 13 -22.01 -9.61 -7.86
C TYR A 13 -21.63 -8.58 -6.82
N LEU A 14 -20.96 -9.05 -5.77
CA LEU A 14 -20.03 -8.25 -5.00
C LEU A 14 -19.05 -7.69 -6.02
N PHE A 15 -19.42 -6.55 -6.62
CA PHE A 15 -18.48 -5.60 -7.13
C PHE A 15 -17.68 -5.16 -5.92
N HIS A 16 -16.65 -5.94 -5.58
CA HIS A 16 -15.50 -5.46 -4.83
C HIS A 16 -14.90 -4.38 -5.72
N THR A 17 -15.46 -3.18 -5.62
CA THR A 17 -14.74 -1.96 -5.93
C THR A 17 -13.65 -1.95 -4.88
N VAL A 18 -12.53 -2.62 -5.16
CA VAL A 18 -11.33 -2.44 -4.36
C VAL A 18 -10.95 -0.99 -4.62
N LEU A 19 -11.43 -0.09 -3.74
CA LEU A 19 -10.88 1.25 -3.67
C LEU A 19 -9.45 1.02 -3.23
N GLY A 20 -8.53 1.16 -4.19
CA GLY A 20 -7.11 0.95 -3.96
C GLY A 20 -6.61 1.57 -2.66
N GLY A 21 -5.67 0.89 -2.02
CA GLY A 21 -5.06 1.29 -0.77
C GLY A 21 -3.72 1.96 -0.96
N SER A 22 -3.25 2.60 0.11
CA SER A 22 -1.91 3.15 0.17
C SER A 22 -1.35 3.05 1.58
N VAL A 23 -0.06 2.75 1.69
CA VAL A 23 0.68 2.74 2.96
C VAL A 23 1.90 3.66 2.86
N THR A 24 2.22 4.34 3.95
CA THR A 24 3.38 5.23 4.04
C THR A 24 4.51 4.63 4.87
N PHE A 25 5.74 5.01 4.52
CA PHE A 25 6.97 4.69 5.22
C PHE A 25 7.65 6.01 5.58
N GLU A 26 7.73 6.27 6.88
CA GLU A 26 8.25 7.52 7.41
C GLU A 26 9.56 7.28 8.16
N GLY A 27 10.54 8.15 7.92
CA GLY A 27 11.72 8.24 8.77
C GLY A 27 11.40 8.85 10.14
N PRO A 28 12.31 8.78 11.12
CA PRO A 28 12.11 9.43 12.41
C PRO A 28 11.90 10.95 12.25
N GLU A 29 11.22 11.62 13.20
CA GLU A 29 10.90 13.07 13.12
C GLU A 29 12.12 13.98 12.83
N SER A 30 13.34 13.51 13.11
CA SER A 30 14.60 14.23 12.84
C SER A 30 15.16 14.08 11.42
N THR A 31 14.61 13.18 10.58
CA THR A 31 15.07 12.94 9.21
C THR A 31 14.21 13.63 8.18
N ARG A 32 14.53 14.89 7.87
CA ARG A 32 14.20 15.63 6.62
C ARG A 32 12.85 15.29 5.94
N GLY A 33 11.79 14.97 6.70
CA GLY A 33 10.45 14.62 6.23
C GLY A 33 10.37 13.66 5.03
N ALA A 34 11.28 12.70 4.85
CA ALA A 34 11.18 11.76 3.74
C ALA A 34 10.06 10.76 3.99
N VAL A 35 9.11 10.68 3.05
CA VAL A 35 7.98 9.76 3.10
C VAL A 35 7.92 9.00 1.79
N ALA A 36 8.06 7.67 1.87
CA ALA A 36 7.77 6.79 0.74
C ALA A 36 6.34 6.27 0.86
N THR A 37 5.61 6.21 -0.25
CA THR A 37 4.23 5.74 -0.29
C THR A 37 4.12 4.62 -1.31
N CYS A 38 3.68 3.45 -0.88
CA CYS A 38 3.25 2.37 -1.77
C CYS A 38 1.74 2.51 -1.99
N THR A 39 1.30 2.59 -3.24
CA THR A 39 -0.12 2.67 -3.62
C THR A 39 -0.47 1.52 -4.55
N SER A 40 -1.58 0.83 -4.31
CA SER A 40 -2.09 -0.22 -5.19
C SER A 40 -3.56 0.02 -5.49
N ASP A 41 -3.94 -0.08 -6.77
CA ASP A 41 -5.35 -0.02 -7.18
C ASP A 41 -6.10 -1.35 -6.94
N ASN A 42 -5.37 -2.41 -6.61
CA ASN A 42 -5.89 -3.78 -6.54
C ASN A 42 -6.01 -4.33 -5.11
N ASN A 43 -5.37 -3.68 -4.14
CA ASN A 43 -5.32 -4.10 -2.74
C ASN A 43 -5.65 -2.92 -1.83
N ASP A 44 -6.42 -3.16 -0.77
CA ASP A 44 -6.62 -2.17 0.29
C ASP A 44 -5.35 -1.98 1.15
N ASP A 45 -5.34 -0.94 1.98
CA ASP A 45 -4.19 -0.54 2.77
C ASP A 45 -3.79 -1.57 3.85
N GLU A 46 -4.77 -2.28 4.43
CA GLU A 46 -4.50 -3.38 5.37
C GLU A 46 -3.78 -4.54 4.68
N THR A 47 -4.27 -4.94 3.49
CA THR A 47 -3.67 -6.00 2.68
C THR A 47 -2.24 -5.62 2.26
N ILE A 48 -2.02 -4.39 1.78
CA ILE A 48 -0.68 -3.90 1.43
C ILE A 48 0.23 -3.93 2.67
N ALA A 49 -0.25 -3.50 3.83
CA ALA A 49 0.53 -3.49 5.07
C ALA A 49 0.91 -4.90 5.52
N ASP A 50 0.01 -5.87 5.43
CA ASP A 50 0.28 -7.26 5.80
C ASP A 50 1.39 -7.86 4.93
N TYR A 51 1.35 -7.64 3.61
CA TYR A 51 2.44 -8.07 2.70
C TYR A 51 3.77 -7.41 3.04
N MET A 52 3.76 -6.10 3.32
CA MET A 52 4.97 -5.35 3.68
C MET A 52 5.59 -5.81 5.00
N GLU A 53 4.76 -6.13 6.00
CA GLU A 53 5.22 -6.64 7.29
C GLU A 53 5.84 -8.05 7.16
N MET A 54 5.26 -8.91 6.32
CA MET A 54 5.80 -10.25 6.05
C MET A 54 7.21 -10.24 5.46
N GLU A 55 7.52 -9.25 4.61
CA GLU A 55 8.85 -9.10 4.00
C GLU A 55 9.91 -8.57 4.98
N ASN A 56 9.51 -8.17 6.19
CA ASN A 56 10.39 -7.77 7.29
C ASN A 56 11.49 -6.78 6.87
N LEU A 57 11.08 -5.70 6.20
CA LEU A 57 11.97 -4.69 5.61
C LEU A 57 12.75 -3.83 6.62
N GLY A 58 12.66 -4.14 7.93
CA GLY A 58 13.30 -3.36 9.00
C GLY A 58 12.51 -2.12 9.42
N PHE A 59 11.25 -2.01 9.01
CA PHE A 59 10.31 -0.98 9.47
C PHE A 59 9.40 -1.53 10.56
N ILE A 60 8.96 -0.65 11.46
CA ILE A 60 8.01 -0.96 12.52
C ILE A 60 6.62 -0.57 12.02
N ARG A 61 5.67 -1.51 12.09
CA ARG A 61 4.27 -1.25 11.72
C ARG A 61 3.59 -0.35 12.74
N ALA A 62 2.88 0.67 12.25
CA ALA A 62 2.09 1.63 13.00
C ALA A 62 0.71 1.80 12.33
N GLY A 63 -0.26 0.97 12.71
CA GLY A 63 -1.51 0.83 11.97
C GLY A 63 -1.27 0.16 10.62
N ASN A 64 -1.75 0.77 9.54
CA ASN A 64 -1.47 0.33 8.17
C ASN A 64 -0.21 0.97 7.56
N ASN A 65 0.48 1.84 8.33
CA ASN A 65 1.70 2.52 7.88
C ASN A 65 2.93 1.99 8.63
N PHE A 66 4.10 2.53 8.27
CA PHE A 66 5.40 2.05 8.72
C PHE A 66 6.30 3.21 9.13
N ILE A 67 7.05 2.99 10.21
CA ILE A 67 8.08 3.92 10.69
C ILE A 67 9.43 3.21 10.72
N THR A 68 10.50 3.93 10.39
CA THR A 68 11.87 3.46 10.63
C THR A 68 12.55 4.31 11.70
N LEU A 69 13.52 3.72 12.40
CA LEU A 69 14.42 4.45 13.29
C LEU A 69 15.74 4.82 12.59
N ASP A 70 15.89 4.45 11.31
CA ASP A 70 17.08 4.77 10.51
C ASP A 70 17.16 6.28 10.24
N PRO A 71 18.15 6.99 10.82
CA PRO A 71 18.33 8.42 10.60
C PRO A 71 18.82 8.76 9.18
N TYR A 72 19.04 7.76 8.32
CA TYR A 72 19.45 7.93 6.93
C TYR A 72 18.35 7.58 5.94
N PHE A 73 17.11 7.38 6.40
CA PHE A 73 15.98 7.18 5.50
C PHE A 73 15.76 8.42 4.63
N THR A 74 15.83 8.23 3.33
CA THR A 74 15.69 9.28 2.31
C THR A 74 15.03 8.70 1.07
N CYS A 75 14.59 9.56 0.14
CA CYS A 75 14.05 9.14 -1.16
C CYS A 75 15.12 8.76 -2.20
N ASP A 76 16.35 8.48 -1.78
CA ASP A 76 17.37 8.03 -2.72
C ASP A 76 17.11 6.56 -3.10
N PRO A 77 17.38 6.14 -4.35
CA PRO A 77 16.98 4.82 -4.86
C PRO A 77 17.45 3.63 -4.01
N GLY A 78 18.61 3.76 -3.35
CA GLY A 78 19.13 2.73 -2.45
C GLY A 78 18.23 2.53 -1.22
N SER A 79 17.81 3.61 -0.57
CA SER A 79 17.01 3.59 0.65
C SER A 79 15.59 3.06 0.43
N ILE A 80 14.97 3.39 -0.70
CA ILE A 80 13.59 2.94 -1.02
C ILE A 80 13.54 1.65 -1.85
N SER A 81 14.69 1.09 -2.24
CA SER A 81 14.75 -0.08 -3.14
C SER A 81 13.97 -1.27 -2.61
N ALA A 82 14.08 -1.55 -1.31
CA ALA A 82 13.40 -2.67 -0.67
C ALA A 82 11.87 -2.48 -0.68
N ILE A 83 11.40 -1.27 -0.33
CA ILE A 83 9.97 -0.91 -0.39
C ILE A 83 9.45 -1.05 -1.83
N LYS A 84 10.24 -0.56 -2.81
CA LYS A 84 9.90 -0.63 -4.23
C LYS A 84 9.76 -2.07 -4.71
N ASN A 85 10.73 -2.93 -4.39
CA ASN A 85 10.71 -4.33 -4.82
C ASN A 85 9.46 -5.07 -4.31
N VAL A 86 9.04 -4.82 -3.07
CA VAL A 86 7.85 -5.47 -2.50
C VAL A 86 6.56 -4.84 -3.06
N CYS A 87 6.46 -3.51 -3.09
CA CYS A 87 5.28 -2.81 -3.59
C CYS A 87 4.97 -3.14 -5.06
N GLU A 88 6.00 -3.20 -5.90
CA GLU A 88 5.88 -3.47 -7.34
C GLU A 88 5.86 -4.98 -7.65
N SER A 89 5.88 -5.85 -6.62
CA SER A 89 5.70 -7.29 -6.79
C SER A 89 4.31 -7.60 -7.37
N PRO A 90 4.12 -8.76 -8.03
CA PRO A 90 2.81 -9.15 -8.54
C PRO A 90 1.71 -9.28 -7.49
N ASP A 91 2.09 -9.54 -6.22
CA ASP A 91 1.13 -9.73 -5.12
C ASP A 91 0.48 -8.41 -4.71
N ILE A 92 1.27 -7.33 -4.67
CA ILE A 92 0.75 -5.98 -4.37
C ILE A 92 0.32 -5.26 -5.65
N GLY A 93 1.10 -5.40 -6.73
CA GLY A 93 0.87 -4.76 -8.03
C GLY A 93 0.83 -3.23 -7.94
N GLY A 94 1.55 -2.65 -6.99
CA GLY A 94 1.51 -1.23 -6.66
C GLY A 94 2.63 -0.42 -7.30
N VAL A 95 2.69 0.86 -6.92
CA VAL A 95 3.72 1.82 -7.33
C VAL A 95 4.23 2.55 -6.10
N VAL A 96 5.55 2.74 -6.03
CA VAL A 96 6.18 3.56 -4.99
C VAL A 96 6.42 4.98 -5.47
N THR A 97 5.96 5.94 -4.69
CA THR A 97 6.37 7.34 -4.77
C THR A 97 7.17 7.70 -3.52
N CYS A 98 8.03 8.71 -3.60
CA CYS A 98 8.74 9.20 -2.42
C CYS A 98 8.89 10.71 -2.49
N VAL A 99 8.51 11.39 -1.41
CA VAL A 99 8.59 12.85 -1.27
C VAL A 99 9.68 13.16 -0.25
N LYS A 100 10.64 14.00 -0.65
CA LYS A 100 11.64 14.55 0.27
C LYS A 100 10.97 15.68 1.05
N GLY A 101 11.09 15.70 2.37
CA GLY A 101 10.62 16.84 3.16
C GLY A 101 11.46 18.07 2.82
N GLU A 102 10.79 19.16 2.48
CA GLU A 102 11.43 20.46 2.31
C GLU A 102 11.84 20.99 3.70
N MET A 103 13.08 21.50 3.82
CA MET A 103 13.56 22.18 5.03
C MET A 103 13.08 23.63 5.07
#